data_AF-A0A2E2KGW9-F1
#
_entry.id   AF-A0A2E2KGW9-F1
#
_cell.length_a   1.000
_cell.length_b   1.000
_cell.length_c   1.000
_cell.angle_alpha   90.00
_cell.angle_beta   90.00
_cell.angle_gamma   90.00
#
_symmetry.space_group_name_H-M   'P 1'
#
loop_
_entity.id
_entity.type
_entity.pdbx_description
1 polymer ?
#
loop_
_entity_poly.entity_id
_entity_poly.type
_entity_poly.pdbx_seq_one_letter_code
_entity_poly.pdbx_strand_id
1 'polypeptide(L)'
;MRSEYINNTSASLLNDIDLESLKNRLSEMSISKRSELLEVLSEDEIFREDITKPFWNLSEYSDEIWVCDLKKKQEFIINFRVMLDDGSLLVDKKNYKLLQTFKFFLCALTSRRYNGGRYSKWSNVYRRFKTGLIILDAFLTRSKELRLGSYGLSLTGRNEVLSMMSEIHKGGGSVGAYRVFERLTDFLRHKSRSIEKSELHRFMKEYPGIGWVSEDKYLNLNYEELIRARVWLLKNGFFTSPEASGISGNLITKALYNEVFSNNILTPFNTPIPPELRITPLKRQLTEYDAVPVLSNCNDDKLSVSSLDKYVYVFKKLSVCSGNGFSQFLDDNAFDLTSSDIMSGVNGTLREGRFRTIPSTVVFEAIRNGFEFSFKYADAILKAIYMCFEKYKYETVSSLCYEDLNHLLSGKLPACLKESGCKSYSVINHRKGDLSTFQRIRANLGLVELYEVLLGQSSLC
;
A
#
# COMPACT_ATOMS: atom_id res chain seq x y z
N MET A 1 57.34 23.40 9.31
CA MET A 1 56.95 24.55 8.47
C MET A 1 55.73 24.29 7.57
N ARG A 2 55.59 23.16 6.85
CA ARG A 2 54.35 22.85 6.09
C ARG A 2 53.15 22.42 6.95
N SER A 3 53.36 21.88 8.16
CA SER A 3 52.25 21.46 9.05
C SER A 3 51.65 22.61 9.88
N GLU A 4 52.41 23.66 10.20
CA GLU A 4 51.90 24.82 10.95
C GLU A 4 51.16 25.84 10.06
N TYR A 5 51.53 25.93 8.78
CA TYR A 5 50.79 26.77 7.82
C TYR A 5 49.43 26.18 7.42
N ILE A 6 49.24 24.86 7.53
CA ILE A 6 47.96 24.21 7.24
C ILE A 6 46.99 24.42 8.41
N ASN A 7 47.43 24.26 9.66
CA ASN A 7 46.56 24.34 10.84
C ASN A 7 45.94 25.72 11.08
N ASN A 8 46.65 26.82 10.79
CA ASN A 8 46.09 28.16 10.95
C ASN A 8 45.17 28.59 9.79
N THR A 9 45.29 27.94 8.62
CA THR A 9 44.45 28.27 7.45
C THR A 9 43.16 27.45 7.43
N SER A 10 43.16 26.23 7.98
CA SER A 10 41.99 25.34 8.03
C SER A 10 41.04 25.65 9.20
N ALA A 11 41.54 26.12 10.35
CA ALA A 11 40.69 26.54 11.46
C ALA A 11 39.92 27.85 11.16
N SER A 12 40.50 28.76 10.36
CA SER A 12 39.81 30.00 9.95
C SER A 12 38.77 29.80 8.85
N LEU A 13 38.75 28.64 8.18
CA LEU A 13 37.78 28.30 7.13
C LEU A 13 36.46 27.77 7.70
N LEU A 14 36.39 27.35 8.96
CA LEU A 14 35.21 26.66 9.51
C LEU A 14 34.34 27.53 10.42
N ASN A 15 34.83 28.71 10.83
CA ASN A 15 34.12 29.51 11.83
C ASN A 15 33.13 30.55 11.26
N ASP A 16 33.02 30.73 9.94
CA ASP A 16 32.07 31.71 9.35
C ASP A 16 31.64 31.40 7.90
N ILE A 17 31.62 30.12 7.48
CA ILE A 17 31.17 29.78 6.11
C ILE A 17 29.70 29.37 6.09
N ASP A 18 28.88 30.22 5.49
CA ASP A 18 27.51 29.92 5.09
C ASP A 18 27.45 28.65 4.22
N LEU A 19 26.47 27.79 4.48
CA LEU A 19 26.33 26.46 3.88
C LEU A 19 26.24 26.51 2.35
N GLU A 20 25.74 27.62 1.79
CA GLU A 20 25.69 27.88 0.34
C GLU A 20 27.05 28.26 -0.25
N SER A 21 27.89 28.98 0.50
CA SER A 21 29.26 29.30 0.09
C SER A 21 30.13 28.03 0.04
N LEU A 22 29.89 27.09 0.97
CA LEU A 22 30.55 25.78 0.95
C LEU A 22 30.14 24.93 -0.27
N LYS A 23 28.84 24.93 -0.63
CA LYS A 23 28.34 24.19 -1.80
C LYS A 23 28.89 24.74 -3.12
N ASN A 24 28.93 26.06 -3.29
CA ASN A 24 29.50 26.70 -4.48
C ASN A 24 30.99 26.39 -4.61
N ARG A 25 31.76 26.50 -3.52
CA ARG A 25 33.17 26.12 -3.50
C ARG A 25 33.40 24.64 -3.79
N LEU A 26 32.55 23.75 -3.27
CA LEU A 26 32.62 22.33 -3.60
C LEU A 26 32.37 22.11 -5.09
N SER A 27 31.41 22.80 -5.70
CA SER A 27 31.07 22.66 -7.13
C SER A 27 32.20 23.04 -8.09
N GLU A 28 33.10 23.93 -7.67
CA GLU A 28 34.27 24.40 -8.44
C GLU A 28 35.53 23.53 -8.26
N MET A 29 35.55 22.64 -7.27
CA MET A 29 36.71 21.76 -6.99
C MET A 29 36.79 20.55 -7.93
N SER A 30 38.01 20.17 -8.31
CA SER A 30 38.26 18.90 -8.99
C SER A 30 37.96 17.70 -8.07
N ILE A 31 37.58 16.56 -8.67
CA ILE A 31 37.22 15.33 -7.94
C ILE A 31 38.34 14.88 -6.97
N SER A 32 39.60 15.07 -7.37
CA SER A 32 40.77 14.74 -6.53
C SER A 32 40.85 15.60 -5.26
N LYS A 33 40.58 16.92 -5.37
CA LYS A 33 40.60 17.84 -4.22
C LYS A 33 39.38 17.69 -3.30
N ARG A 34 38.23 17.29 -3.85
CA ARG A 34 37.05 16.92 -3.05
C ARG A 34 37.33 15.69 -2.18
N SER A 35 38.13 14.75 -2.68
CA SER A 35 38.48 13.53 -1.96
C SER A 35 39.41 13.82 -0.76
N GLU A 36 40.41 14.70 -0.91
CA GLU A 36 41.25 15.17 0.21
C GLU A 36 40.45 15.95 1.27
N LEU A 37 39.49 16.78 0.87
CA LEU A 37 38.64 17.52 1.82
C LEU A 37 37.73 16.57 2.63
N LEU A 38 37.25 15.48 2.01
CA LEU A 38 36.47 14.44 2.68
C LEU A 38 37.32 13.63 3.68
N GLU A 39 38.63 13.47 3.43
CA GLU A 39 39.55 12.89 4.42
C GLU A 39 39.75 13.81 5.63
N VAL A 40 39.81 15.13 5.46
CA VAL A 40 39.88 16.09 6.59
C VAL A 40 38.56 16.12 7.38
N LEU A 41 37.42 15.96 6.72
CA LEU A 41 36.11 15.84 7.38
C LEU A 41 35.90 14.47 8.06
N SER A 42 36.76 13.48 7.79
CA SER A 42 36.64 12.10 8.32
C SER A 42 36.91 11.97 9.83
N GLU A 43 37.40 13.04 10.48
CA GLU A 43 37.56 13.07 11.93
C GLU A 43 36.21 13.15 12.68
N ASP A 44 35.14 13.62 12.03
CA ASP A 44 33.79 13.71 12.58
C ASP A 44 33.10 12.32 12.63
N GLU A 45 32.42 12.03 13.75
CA GLU A 45 31.79 10.74 14.06
C GLU A 45 30.81 10.28 12.96
N ILE A 46 30.21 11.23 12.24
CA ILE A 46 29.28 10.98 11.13
C ILE A 46 29.96 10.24 9.97
N PHE A 47 31.25 10.50 9.71
CA PHE A 47 31.98 9.87 8.60
C PHE A 47 32.60 8.52 8.96
N ARG A 48 32.69 8.19 10.26
CA ARG A 48 33.15 6.88 10.77
C ARG A 48 32.03 5.83 10.88
N GLU A 49 30.79 6.20 10.58
CA GLU A 49 29.66 5.26 10.59
C GLU A 49 29.92 4.08 9.64
N ASP A 50 29.96 2.87 10.19
CA ASP A 50 29.98 1.64 9.40
C ASP A 50 28.58 1.41 8.79
N ILE A 51 28.44 1.82 7.54
CA ILE A 51 27.19 1.68 6.77
C ILE A 51 26.75 0.22 6.68
N THR A 52 27.68 -0.75 6.72
CA THR A 52 27.34 -2.17 6.60
C THR A 52 26.69 -2.74 7.86
N LYS A 53 26.72 -1.99 8.97
CA LYS A 53 26.12 -2.37 10.26
C LYS A 53 25.04 -1.37 10.69
N PRO A 54 23.95 -1.22 9.93
CA PRO A 54 22.89 -0.30 10.31
C PRO A 54 22.18 -0.81 11.56
N PHE A 55 21.78 0.09 12.45
CA PHE A 55 21.15 -0.21 13.75
C PHE A 55 19.86 -1.04 13.69
N TRP A 56 19.23 -1.17 12.52
CA TRP A 56 18.01 -1.94 12.31
C TRP A 56 18.26 -3.34 11.76
N ASN A 57 19.47 -3.67 11.28
CA ASN A 57 19.78 -5.02 10.81
C ASN A 57 20.32 -5.85 11.97
N LEU A 58 19.62 -6.92 12.31
CA LEU A 58 20.00 -7.84 13.40
C LEU A 58 20.88 -8.99 12.89
N SER A 59 21.01 -9.14 11.57
CA SER A 59 21.83 -10.16 10.91
C SER A 59 23.19 -9.59 10.49
N GLU A 60 24.14 -10.46 10.13
CA GLU A 60 25.41 -10.03 9.57
C GLU A 60 25.22 -9.51 8.15
N TYR A 61 26.03 -8.52 7.75
CA TYR A 61 25.93 -7.92 6.43
C TYR A 61 26.11 -8.95 5.30
N SER A 62 26.96 -9.97 5.51
CA SER A 62 27.18 -11.06 4.57
C SER A 62 26.01 -12.03 4.44
N ASP A 63 25.10 -12.09 5.41
CA ASP A 63 24.05 -13.12 5.47
C ASP A 63 23.09 -13.04 4.28
N GLU A 64 22.69 -14.20 3.76
CA GLU A 64 21.74 -14.31 2.64
C GLU A 64 20.30 -13.94 3.04
N ILE A 65 20.01 -13.96 4.34
CA ILE A 65 18.72 -13.61 4.92
C ILE A 65 18.99 -12.59 6.02
N TRP A 66 18.31 -11.44 5.98
CA TRP A 66 18.37 -10.43 7.02
C TRP A 66 17.10 -10.41 7.86
N VAL A 67 17.27 -10.33 9.16
CA VAL A 67 16.21 -10.05 10.14
C VAL A 67 16.35 -8.59 10.56
N CYS A 68 15.30 -7.80 10.40
CA CYS A 68 15.35 -6.36 10.63
C CYS A 68 14.37 -5.90 11.72
N ASP A 69 14.84 -5.11 12.70
CA ASP A 69 14.02 -4.35 13.64
C ASP A 69 13.75 -2.94 13.11
N LEU A 70 12.59 -2.79 12.45
CA LEU A 70 12.10 -1.49 11.97
C LEU A 70 11.08 -0.85 12.94
N LYS A 71 11.12 -1.21 14.23
CA LYS A 71 10.16 -0.80 15.28
C LYS A 71 8.71 -1.04 14.88
N LYS A 72 8.46 -2.23 14.31
CA LYS A 72 7.13 -2.76 14.03
C LYS A 72 6.80 -3.86 15.02
N LYS A 73 5.52 -4.28 15.05
CA LYS A 73 5.05 -5.34 15.94
C LYS A 73 5.72 -6.70 15.67
N GLN A 74 6.27 -6.88 14.48
CA GLN A 74 6.94 -8.10 14.04
C GLN A 74 8.24 -7.73 13.34
N GLU A 75 9.23 -8.61 13.45
CA GLU A 75 10.48 -8.53 12.70
C GLU A 75 10.21 -8.59 11.21
N PHE A 76 11.00 -7.84 10.44
CA PHE A 76 10.91 -7.81 8.99
C PHE A 76 12.02 -8.67 8.40
N ILE A 77 11.65 -9.71 7.63
CA ILE A 77 12.61 -10.65 7.04
C ILE A 77 12.83 -10.30 5.57
N ILE A 78 14.10 -10.21 5.18
CA ILE A 78 14.55 -10.04 3.80
C ILE A 78 15.29 -11.29 3.38
N ASN A 79 14.84 -11.94 2.32
CA ASN A 79 15.50 -13.11 1.76
C ASN A 79 16.10 -12.76 0.39
N PHE A 80 17.43 -12.74 0.29
CA PHE A 80 18.11 -12.43 -0.97
C PHE A 80 18.23 -13.64 -1.91
N ARG A 81 17.74 -14.83 -1.53
CA ARG A 81 17.73 -16.03 -2.40
C ARG A 81 16.66 -15.93 -3.50
N VAL A 82 16.79 -14.91 -4.33
CA VAL A 82 15.91 -14.62 -5.46
C VAL A 82 16.55 -15.17 -6.74
N MET A 83 15.77 -15.89 -7.54
CA MET A 83 16.22 -16.40 -8.84
C MET A 83 16.17 -15.29 -9.91
N LEU A 84 17.27 -15.15 -10.67
CA LEU A 84 17.42 -14.21 -11.78
C LEU A 84 17.04 -14.88 -13.12
N ASP A 85 17.08 -14.10 -14.20
CA ASP A 85 16.67 -14.49 -15.54
C ASP A 85 17.47 -15.64 -16.17
N ASP A 86 18.71 -15.85 -15.73
CA ASP A 86 19.59 -16.92 -16.20
C ASP A 86 19.54 -18.18 -15.32
N GLY A 87 18.61 -18.24 -14.36
CA GLY A 87 18.40 -19.37 -13.45
C GLY A 87 19.31 -19.39 -12.21
N SER A 88 20.26 -18.46 -12.10
CA SER A 88 21.07 -18.32 -10.88
C SER A 88 20.34 -17.59 -9.76
N LEU A 89 20.84 -17.74 -8.53
CA LEU A 89 20.37 -16.98 -7.38
C LEU A 89 21.15 -15.66 -7.25
N LEU A 90 20.51 -14.60 -6.78
CA LEU A 90 21.15 -13.32 -6.48
C LEU A 90 22.30 -13.47 -5.46
N VAL A 91 22.24 -14.49 -4.59
CA VAL A 91 23.29 -14.82 -3.61
C VAL A 91 24.49 -15.59 -4.21
N ASP A 92 24.39 -16.07 -5.44
CA ASP A 92 25.48 -16.80 -6.09
C ASP A 92 26.69 -15.90 -6.31
N LYS A 93 27.90 -16.47 -6.18
CA LYS A 93 29.17 -15.74 -6.26
C LYS A 93 29.31 -14.87 -7.51
N LYS A 94 28.80 -15.32 -8.66
CA LYS A 94 28.84 -14.54 -9.91
C LYS A 94 28.04 -13.24 -9.84
N ASN A 95 27.00 -13.20 -9.01
CA ASN A 95 26.09 -12.07 -8.83
C ASN A 95 26.52 -11.17 -7.66
N TYR A 96 27.70 -11.41 -7.06
CA TYR A 96 28.20 -10.70 -5.88
C TYR A 96 28.10 -9.18 -6.02
N LYS A 97 28.52 -8.62 -7.17
CA LYS A 97 28.48 -7.16 -7.40
C LYS A 97 27.05 -6.61 -7.35
N LEU A 98 26.08 -7.32 -7.90
CA LEU A 98 24.67 -6.93 -7.88
C LEU A 98 24.10 -7.03 -6.46
N LEU A 99 24.37 -8.13 -5.76
CA LEU A 99 23.97 -8.32 -4.37
C LEU A 99 24.54 -7.23 -3.46
N GLN A 100 25.82 -6.90 -3.63
CA GLN A 100 26.48 -5.83 -2.88
C GLN A 100 25.86 -4.47 -3.16
N THR A 101 25.54 -4.16 -4.42
CA THR A 101 24.80 -2.94 -4.77
C THR A 101 23.47 -2.89 -4.03
N PHE A 102 22.70 -3.98 -4.01
CA PHE A 102 21.38 -4.02 -3.38
C PHE A 102 21.46 -3.85 -1.86
N LYS A 103 22.37 -4.59 -1.21
CA LYS A 103 22.58 -4.52 0.25
C LYS A 103 23.08 -3.16 0.69
N PHE A 104 24.13 -2.65 0.04
CA PHE A 104 24.72 -1.36 0.37
C PHE A 104 23.74 -0.21 0.15
N PHE A 105 22.96 -0.27 -0.94
CA PHE A 105 21.89 0.69 -1.19
C PHE A 105 20.90 0.77 -0.03
N LEU A 106 20.37 -0.37 0.44
CA LEU A 106 19.42 -0.40 1.55
C LEU A 106 20.00 0.20 2.84
N CYS A 107 21.27 -0.10 3.13
CA CYS A 107 21.98 0.51 4.26
C CYS A 107 22.12 2.02 4.10
N ALA A 108 22.57 2.48 2.93
CA ALA A 108 22.81 3.89 2.63
C ALA A 108 21.54 4.76 2.75
N LEU A 109 20.35 4.20 2.50
CA LEU A 109 19.07 4.91 2.68
C LEU A 109 18.83 5.40 4.11
N THR A 110 19.51 4.81 5.09
CA THR A 110 19.30 5.06 6.52
C THR A 110 20.53 5.62 7.24
N SER A 111 21.70 5.53 6.62
CA SER A 111 22.97 6.05 7.14
C SER A 111 22.93 7.57 7.29
N ARG A 112 23.51 8.07 8.39
CA ARG A 112 23.70 9.52 8.63
C ARG A 112 24.59 10.13 7.57
N ARG A 113 25.64 9.41 7.15
CA ARG A 113 26.62 9.85 6.14
C ARG A 113 25.97 10.28 4.83
N TYR A 114 24.95 9.55 4.36
CA TYR A 114 24.26 9.88 3.10
C TYR A 114 22.94 10.63 3.30
N ASN A 115 22.57 10.97 4.53
CA ASN A 115 21.32 11.67 4.86
C ASN A 115 21.55 13.06 5.50
N GLY A 116 22.69 13.69 5.21
CA GLY A 116 23.00 15.03 5.69
C GLY A 116 23.27 15.08 7.20
N GLY A 117 23.80 14.00 7.77
CA GLY A 117 24.22 13.91 9.17
C GLY A 117 23.09 13.75 10.20
N ARG A 118 21.82 13.73 9.78
CA ARG A 118 20.67 13.74 10.69
C ARG A 118 20.08 12.36 10.94
N TYR A 119 19.70 12.11 12.20
CA TYR A 119 18.88 10.96 12.54
C TYR A 119 17.50 11.05 11.88
N SER A 120 17.11 9.99 11.20
CA SER A 120 15.76 9.85 10.65
C SER A 120 14.83 9.26 11.71
N LYS A 121 13.64 9.85 11.86
CA LYS A 121 12.56 9.22 12.62
C LYS A 121 12.28 7.81 12.07
N TRP A 122 11.93 6.85 12.93
CA TRP A 122 11.63 5.47 12.54
C TRP A 122 10.59 5.34 11.41
N SER A 123 9.58 6.22 11.39
CA SER A 123 8.59 6.25 10.32
C SER A 123 9.19 6.64 8.95
N ASN A 124 10.22 7.49 8.93
CA ASN A 124 10.95 7.86 7.72
C ASN A 124 11.91 6.76 7.27
N VAL A 125 12.61 6.14 8.22
CA VAL A 125 13.48 4.97 7.98
C VAL A 125 12.67 3.88 7.31
N TYR A 126 11.58 3.43 7.95
CA TYR A 126 10.70 2.39 7.42
C TYR A 126 10.17 2.72 6.02
N ARG A 127 9.73 3.96 5.80
CA ARG A 127 9.20 4.39 4.50
C ARG A 127 10.26 4.39 3.40
N ARG A 128 11.44 4.96 3.64
CA ARG A 128 12.55 4.96 2.67
C ARG A 128 13.02 3.55 2.39
N PHE A 129 13.17 2.74 3.43
CA PHE A 129 13.57 1.35 3.33
C PHE A 129 12.59 0.53 2.47
N LYS A 130 11.28 0.65 2.75
CA LYS A 130 10.23 -0.01 1.96
C LYS A 130 10.21 0.47 0.52
N THR A 131 10.35 1.77 0.27
CA THR A 131 10.47 2.31 -1.11
C THR A 131 11.72 1.78 -1.81
N GLY A 132 12.84 1.65 -1.09
CA GLY A 132 14.09 1.06 -1.60
C GLY A 132 13.88 -0.37 -2.05
N LEU A 133 13.25 -1.20 -1.22
CA LEU A 133 12.89 -2.58 -1.58
C LEU A 133 11.99 -2.64 -2.83
N ILE A 134 10.98 -1.77 -2.92
CA ILE A 134 10.11 -1.69 -4.11
C ILE A 134 10.92 -1.34 -5.38
N ILE A 135 11.92 -0.46 -5.28
CA ILE A 135 12.80 -0.12 -6.41
C ILE A 135 13.69 -1.30 -6.80
N LEU A 136 14.27 -2.01 -5.82
CA LEU A 136 15.05 -3.22 -6.09
C LEU A 136 14.19 -4.31 -6.76
N ASP A 137 12.97 -4.49 -6.25
CA ASP A 137 12.01 -5.43 -6.83
C ASP A 137 11.49 -5.00 -8.20
N ALA A 138 11.48 -3.71 -8.52
CA ALA A 138 11.20 -3.23 -9.86
C ALA A 138 12.30 -3.66 -10.85
N PHE A 139 13.58 -3.62 -10.44
CA PHE A 139 14.67 -4.19 -11.23
C PHE A 139 14.51 -5.70 -11.39
N LEU A 140 14.28 -6.43 -10.29
CA LEU A 140 14.12 -7.89 -10.31
C LEU A 140 12.92 -8.34 -11.17
N THR A 141 11.82 -7.59 -11.13
CA THR A 141 10.64 -7.84 -11.99
C THR A 141 11.01 -7.74 -13.47
N ARG A 142 12.02 -6.93 -13.81
CA ARG A 142 12.52 -6.71 -15.17
C ARG A 142 13.82 -7.47 -15.42
N SER A 143 14.14 -8.49 -14.62
CA SER A 143 15.42 -9.21 -14.70
C SER A 143 15.72 -9.71 -16.11
N LYS A 144 14.71 -10.24 -16.81
CA LYS A 144 14.85 -10.76 -18.18
C LYS A 144 15.13 -9.67 -19.21
N GLU A 145 14.52 -8.50 -19.07
CA GLU A 145 14.68 -7.36 -19.98
C GLU A 145 16.07 -6.73 -19.81
N LEU A 146 16.52 -6.62 -18.56
CA LEU A 146 17.80 -6.01 -18.19
C LEU A 146 18.96 -7.02 -18.18
N ARG A 147 18.67 -8.32 -18.32
CA ARG A 147 19.62 -9.44 -18.27
C ARG A 147 20.49 -9.41 -17.00
N LEU A 148 19.85 -9.19 -15.85
CA LEU A 148 20.54 -8.93 -14.58
C LEU A 148 21.48 -10.06 -14.16
N GLY A 149 21.14 -11.32 -14.45
CA GLY A 149 22.01 -12.46 -14.12
C GLY A 149 23.35 -12.47 -14.88
N SER A 150 23.36 -11.91 -16.09
CA SER A 150 24.56 -11.85 -16.94
C SER A 150 25.34 -10.55 -16.81
N TYR A 151 24.66 -9.41 -16.61
CA TYR A 151 25.26 -8.08 -16.69
C TYR A 151 25.09 -7.23 -15.43
N GLY A 152 24.33 -7.71 -14.43
CA GLY A 152 23.86 -6.86 -13.35
C GLY A 152 23.12 -5.65 -13.93
N LEU A 153 23.44 -4.46 -13.43
CA LEU A 153 22.88 -3.18 -13.86
C LEU A 153 23.61 -2.54 -15.05
N SER A 154 24.60 -3.20 -15.67
CA SER A 154 25.44 -2.52 -16.68
C SER A 154 24.73 -2.26 -18.01
N LEU A 155 23.56 -2.87 -18.24
CA LEU A 155 22.67 -2.57 -19.36
C LEU A 155 21.57 -1.56 -18.99
N THR A 156 21.54 -1.10 -17.75
CA THR A 156 20.56 -0.15 -17.25
C THR A 156 21.08 1.27 -17.48
N GLY A 157 20.54 1.97 -18.48
CA GLY A 157 20.75 3.39 -18.70
C GLY A 157 19.55 4.23 -18.27
N ARG A 158 19.55 5.51 -18.62
CA ARG A 158 18.43 6.43 -18.33
C ARG A 158 17.10 5.99 -18.92
N ASN A 159 17.08 5.42 -20.12
CA ASN A 159 15.83 5.05 -20.78
C ASN A 159 15.14 3.89 -20.06
N GLU A 160 15.91 2.90 -19.60
CA GLU A 160 15.41 1.75 -18.84
C GLU A 160 14.85 2.22 -17.50
N VAL A 161 15.56 3.12 -16.81
CA VAL A 161 15.10 3.72 -15.55
C VAL A 161 13.83 4.56 -15.78
N LEU A 162 13.79 5.38 -16.83
CA LEU A 162 12.63 6.20 -17.17
C LEU A 162 11.40 5.33 -17.45
N SER A 163 11.57 4.25 -18.22
CA SER A 163 10.51 3.28 -18.52
C SER A 163 9.99 2.63 -17.23
N MET A 164 10.89 2.11 -16.39
CA MET A 164 10.56 1.50 -15.10
C MET A 164 9.81 2.49 -14.19
N MET A 165 10.28 3.74 -14.07
CA MET A 165 9.64 4.75 -13.24
C MET A 165 8.30 5.22 -13.81
N SER A 166 8.13 5.24 -15.14
CA SER A 166 6.86 5.50 -15.80
C SER A 166 5.83 4.41 -15.49
N GLU A 167 6.23 3.15 -15.46
CA GLU A 167 5.35 2.06 -15.04
C GLU A 167 4.96 2.16 -13.55
N ILE A 168 5.92 2.47 -12.68
CA ILE A 168 5.65 2.75 -11.25
C ILE A 168 4.67 3.91 -11.10
N HIS A 169 4.85 4.98 -11.88
CA HIS A 169 3.93 6.11 -11.88
C HIS A 169 2.54 5.70 -12.36
N LYS A 170 2.42 5.04 -13.52
CA LYS A 170 1.14 4.65 -14.13
C LYS A 170 0.35 3.65 -13.27
N GLY A 171 1.05 2.70 -12.65
CA GLY A 171 0.45 1.67 -11.82
C GLY A 171 0.50 1.99 -10.32
N GLY A 172 0.50 3.26 -9.91
CA GLY A 172 0.21 3.60 -8.51
C GLY A 172 1.25 3.16 -7.49
N GLY A 173 2.51 3.10 -7.88
CA GLY A 173 3.62 2.71 -7.02
C GLY A 173 3.91 1.23 -7.12
N SER A 174 3.56 0.46 -6.08
CA SER A 174 3.92 -0.96 -6.03
C SER A 174 3.23 -1.76 -7.14
N VAL A 175 1.96 -1.49 -7.47
CA VAL A 175 1.27 -2.26 -8.51
C VAL A 175 2.02 -2.20 -9.85
N GLY A 176 2.53 -1.02 -10.23
CA GLY A 176 3.40 -0.82 -11.39
C GLY A 176 4.82 -1.38 -11.21
N ALA A 177 5.42 -1.23 -10.03
CA ALA A 177 6.76 -1.75 -9.75
C ALA A 177 6.87 -3.27 -9.99
N TYR A 178 5.88 -4.02 -9.48
CA TYR A 178 5.82 -5.48 -9.57
C TYR A 178 5.07 -5.98 -10.81
N ARG A 179 4.52 -5.11 -11.67
CA ARG A 179 3.63 -5.49 -12.79
C ARG A 179 2.55 -6.50 -12.37
N VAL A 180 1.85 -6.17 -11.27
CA VAL A 180 1.03 -7.13 -10.51
C VAL A 180 0.00 -7.84 -11.38
N PHE A 181 -0.77 -7.08 -12.17
CA PHE A 181 -1.87 -7.65 -12.96
C PHE A 181 -1.36 -8.48 -14.15
N GLU A 182 -0.27 -8.07 -14.81
CA GLU A 182 0.36 -8.84 -15.89
C GLU A 182 0.87 -10.18 -15.37
N ARG A 183 1.66 -10.17 -14.29
CA ARG A 183 2.22 -11.39 -13.72
C ARG A 183 1.16 -12.30 -13.11
N LEU A 184 0.13 -11.75 -12.49
CA LEU A 184 -0.99 -12.51 -11.98
C LEU A 184 -1.79 -13.15 -13.13
N THR A 185 -2.01 -12.41 -14.23
CA THR A 185 -2.65 -12.94 -15.45
C THR A 185 -1.86 -14.14 -15.98
N ASP A 186 -0.55 -13.98 -16.18
CA ASP A 186 0.30 -15.03 -16.75
C ASP A 186 0.39 -16.26 -15.83
N PHE A 187 0.51 -16.03 -14.53
CA PHE A 187 0.51 -17.09 -13.53
C PHE A 187 -0.80 -17.90 -13.58
N LEU A 188 -1.96 -17.22 -13.54
CA LEU A 188 -3.26 -17.88 -13.56
C LEU A 188 -3.52 -18.58 -14.89
N ARG A 189 -3.19 -17.94 -16.01
CA ARG A 189 -3.27 -18.55 -17.34
C ARG A 189 -2.44 -19.83 -17.42
N HIS A 190 -1.22 -19.82 -16.88
CA HIS A 190 -0.36 -21.00 -16.89
C HIS A 190 -0.92 -22.12 -16.00
N LYS A 191 -1.24 -21.82 -14.74
CA LYS A 191 -1.68 -22.79 -13.74
C LYS A 191 -3.04 -23.43 -14.08
N SER A 192 -3.97 -22.63 -14.61
CA SER A 192 -5.34 -23.08 -14.90
C SER A 192 -5.48 -23.96 -16.15
N ARG A 193 -4.43 -24.11 -16.96
CA ARG A 193 -4.40 -25.08 -18.08
C ARG A 193 -4.59 -26.52 -17.63
N SER A 194 -4.26 -26.82 -16.37
CA SER A 194 -4.42 -28.14 -15.77
C SER A 194 -5.88 -28.52 -15.47
N ILE A 195 -6.83 -27.58 -15.56
CA ILE A 195 -8.24 -27.84 -15.26
C ILE A 195 -8.90 -28.51 -16.46
N GLU A 196 -9.50 -29.68 -16.26
CA GLU A 196 -10.25 -30.36 -17.32
C GLU A 196 -11.65 -29.78 -17.53
N LYS A 197 -12.23 -30.00 -18.72
CA LYS A 197 -13.61 -29.58 -19.00
C LYS A 197 -14.62 -30.27 -18.07
N SER A 198 -14.39 -31.53 -17.73
CA SER A 198 -15.22 -32.30 -16.78
C SER A 198 -15.26 -31.64 -15.40
N GLU A 199 -14.09 -31.22 -14.90
CA GLU A 199 -13.95 -30.49 -13.64
C GLU A 199 -14.66 -29.14 -13.70
N LEU A 200 -14.49 -28.39 -14.79
CA LEU A 200 -15.15 -27.10 -15.00
C LEU A 200 -16.68 -27.20 -14.81
N HIS A 201 -17.31 -28.19 -15.46
CA HIS A 201 -18.77 -28.40 -15.34
C HIS A 201 -19.18 -28.78 -13.91
N ARG A 202 -18.38 -29.62 -13.22
CA ARG A 202 -18.63 -29.98 -11.82
C ARG A 202 -18.63 -28.73 -10.92
N PHE A 203 -17.58 -27.91 -11.03
CA PHE A 203 -17.45 -26.70 -10.21
C PHE A 203 -18.49 -25.63 -10.55
N MET A 204 -18.92 -25.51 -11.81
CA MET A 204 -20.02 -24.60 -12.18
C MET A 204 -21.37 -25.02 -11.57
N LYS A 205 -21.60 -26.33 -11.40
CA LYS A 205 -22.79 -26.85 -10.72
C LYS A 205 -22.73 -26.62 -9.21
N GLU A 206 -21.55 -26.81 -8.61
CA GLU A 206 -21.33 -26.64 -7.18
C GLU A 206 -21.31 -25.16 -6.76
N TYR A 207 -20.77 -24.29 -7.62
CA TYR A 207 -20.66 -22.85 -7.40
C TYR A 207 -21.26 -22.08 -8.59
N PRO A 208 -22.59 -21.88 -8.66
CA PRO A 208 -23.25 -21.20 -9.77
C PRO A 208 -22.74 -19.78 -10.05
N GLY A 209 -22.19 -19.11 -9.03
CA GLY A 209 -21.60 -17.78 -9.15
C GLY A 209 -20.29 -17.74 -9.95
N ILE A 210 -19.60 -18.87 -10.16
CA ILE A 210 -18.25 -18.90 -10.73
C ILE A 210 -18.15 -18.33 -12.16
N GLY A 211 -19.28 -18.22 -12.86
CA GLY A 211 -19.39 -17.58 -14.18
C GLY A 211 -19.71 -16.09 -14.14
N TRP A 212 -19.84 -15.47 -12.96
CA TRP A 212 -20.14 -14.05 -12.80
C TRP A 212 -19.04 -13.17 -13.40
N VAL A 213 -19.40 -12.10 -14.11
CA VAL A 213 -18.43 -11.20 -14.73
C VAL A 213 -18.48 -9.85 -14.00
N SER A 214 -17.30 -9.38 -13.59
CA SER A 214 -17.12 -8.03 -13.04
C SER A 214 -17.16 -6.99 -14.17
N GLU A 215 -17.71 -5.82 -13.89
CA GLU A 215 -17.64 -4.66 -14.79
C GLU A 215 -16.21 -4.12 -14.88
N ASP A 216 -15.52 -4.05 -13.73
CA ASP A 216 -14.10 -3.72 -13.66
C ASP A 216 -13.24 -4.91 -14.08
N LYS A 217 -12.34 -4.68 -15.04
CA LYS A 217 -11.40 -5.67 -15.56
C LYS A 217 -9.96 -5.15 -15.48
N TYR A 218 -9.14 -5.85 -14.72
CA TYR A 218 -7.71 -5.58 -14.56
C TYR A 218 -6.84 -6.68 -15.18
N LEU A 219 -7.31 -7.93 -15.19
CA LEU A 219 -6.55 -9.04 -15.78
C LEU A 219 -6.91 -9.19 -17.25
N ASN A 220 -5.89 -9.50 -18.04
CA ASN A 220 -6.08 -9.78 -19.46
C ASN A 220 -6.41 -11.27 -19.66
N LEU A 221 -7.49 -11.75 -19.03
CA LEU A 221 -8.01 -13.12 -19.17
C LEU A 221 -9.32 -13.09 -19.96
N ASN A 222 -9.47 -14.00 -20.92
CA ASN A 222 -10.78 -14.19 -21.54
C ASN A 222 -11.75 -14.92 -20.60
N TYR A 223 -13.04 -14.99 -20.96
CA TYR A 223 -14.07 -15.58 -20.10
C TYR A 223 -13.76 -17.03 -19.68
N GLU A 224 -13.30 -17.87 -20.62
CA GLU A 224 -12.96 -19.26 -20.33
C GLU A 224 -11.73 -19.37 -19.43
N GLU A 225 -10.69 -18.60 -19.72
CA GLU A 225 -9.48 -18.52 -18.88
C GLU A 225 -9.81 -18.06 -17.46
N LEU A 226 -10.71 -17.09 -17.32
CA LEU A 226 -11.13 -16.56 -16.03
C LEU A 226 -11.84 -17.62 -15.17
N ILE A 227 -12.79 -18.36 -15.75
CA ILE A 227 -13.49 -19.42 -15.00
C ILE A 227 -12.50 -20.51 -14.62
N ARG A 228 -11.63 -20.94 -15.54
CA ARG A 228 -10.60 -21.94 -15.25
C ARG A 228 -9.66 -21.48 -14.13
N ALA A 229 -9.26 -20.20 -14.13
CA ALA A 229 -8.46 -19.60 -13.07
C ALA A 229 -9.18 -19.65 -11.71
N ARG A 230 -10.46 -19.28 -11.65
CA ARG A 230 -11.27 -19.36 -10.42
C ARG A 230 -11.40 -20.80 -9.92
N VAL A 231 -11.63 -21.77 -10.81
CA VAL A 231 -11.69 -23.20 -10.46
C VAL A 231 -10.35 -23.67 -9.90
N TRP A 232 -9.24 -23.30 -10.55
CA TRP A 232 -7.91 -23.64 -10.06
C TRP A 232 -7.64 -23.05 -8.67
N LEU A 233 -7.99 -21.78 -8.46
CA LEU A 233 -7.84 -21.12 -7.17
C LEU A 233 -8.66 -21.82 -6.06
N LEU A 234 -9.90 -22.21 -6.34
CA LEU A 234 -10.73 -23.01 -5.42
C LEU A 234 -10.11 -24.36 -5.08
N LYS A 235 -9.74 -25.11 -6.12
CA LYS A 235 -9.17 -26.46 -5.98
C LYS A 235 -7.89 -26.47 -5.15
N ASN A 236 -7.11 -25.39 -5.19
CA ASN A 236 -5.84 -25.26 -4.47
C ASN A 236 -5.98 -24.49 -3.13
N GLY A 237 -7.21 -24.25 -2.65
CA GLY A 237 -7.44 -23.68 -1.32
C GLY A 237 -7.10 -22.19 -1.19
N PHE A 238 -7.09 -21.43 -2.30
CA PHE A 238 -6.86 -19.99 -2.26
C PHE A 238 -8.11 -19.18 -1.86
N PHE A 239 -9.18 -19.83 -1.43
CA PHE A 239 -10.35 -19.16 -0.86
C PHE A 239 -10.55 -19.63 0.58
N THR A 240 -10.95 -18.72 1.47
CA THR A 240 -11.43 -19.12 2.80
C THR A 240 -12.65 -20.02 2.63
N SER A 241 -12.85 -20.99 3.52
CA SER A 241 -13.94 -21.97 3.39
C SER A 241 -15.27 -21.28 3.09
N PRO A 242 -16.00 -21.73 2.05
CA PRO A 242 -17.36 -21.27 1.82
C PRO A 242 -18.16 -21.55 3.09
N GLU A 243 -18.83 -20.54 3.66
CA GLU A 243 -19.83 -20.82 4.69
C GLU A 243 -20.89 -21.77 4.10
N ALA A 244 -21.60 -22.50 4.96
CA ALA A 244 -22.71 -23.41 4.61
C ALA A 244 -23.83 -22.78 3.73
N SER A 245 -23.74 -21.49 3.43
CA SER A 245 -24.64 -20.68 2.61
C SER A 245 -24.34 -20.68 1.10
N GLY A 246 -23.32 -21.42 0.63
CA GLY A 246 -22.98 -21.49 -0.80
C GLY A 246 -22.31 -20.23 -1.36
N ILE A 247 -21.80 -19.37 -0.47
CA ILE A 247 -20.98 -18.20 -0.81
C ILE A 247 -19.52 -18.65 -0.69
N SER A 248 -18.81 -18.68 -1.81
CA SER A 248 -17.34 -18.83 -1.81
C SER A 248 -16.71 -17.80 -0.90
N GLY A 249 -15.77 -18.21 -0.04
CA GLY A 249 -15.10 -17.26 0.85
C GLY A 249 -14.20 -16.25 0.14
N ASN A 250 -13.49 -15.45 0.92
CA ASN A 250 -12.60 -14.42 0.39
C ASN A 250 -11.31 -15.05 -0.17
N LEU A 251 -10.73 -14.44 -1.21
CA LEU A 251 -9.45 -14.86 -1.75
C LEU A 251 -8.33 -14.66 -0.71
N ILE A 252 -7.54 -15.70 -0.46
CA ILE A 252 -6.38 -15.70 0.43
C ILE A 252 -5.18 -15.11 -0.33
N THR A 253 -5.17 -13.78 -0.44
CA THR A 253 -4.18 -13.03 -1.23
C THR A 253 -2.75 -13.29 -0.82
N LYS A 254 -2.49 -13.40 0.49
CA LYS A 254 -1.14 -13.62 1.01
C LYS A 254 -0.51 -14.90 0.44
N ALA A 255 -1.27 -16.00 0.42
CA ALA A 255 -0.81 -17.27 -0.12
C ALA A 255 -0.58 -17.17 -1.64
N LEU A 256 -1.56 -16.62 -2.37
CA LEU A 256 -1.47 -16.48 -3.83
C LEU A 256 -0.26 -15.62 -4.24
N TYR A 257 -0.04 -14.51 -3.56
CA TYR A 257 1.00 -13.57 -3.91
C TYR A 257 2.40 -14.08 -3.57
N ASN A 258 2.53 -14.88 -2.52
CA ASN A 258 3.78 -15.58 -2.24
C ASN A 258 4.19 -16.50 -3.40
N GLU A 259 3.23 -17.15 -4.07
CA GLU A 259 3.54 -17.98 -5.24
C GLU A 259 3.87 -17.13 -6.48
N VAL A 260 3.04 -16.12 -6.77
CA VAL A 260 3.17 -15.28 -7.98
C VAL A 260 4.47 -14.46 -7.96
N PHE A 261 4.87 -13.95 -6.79
CA PHE A 261 6.00 -13.04 -6.60
C PHE A 261 7.16 -13.68 -5.83
N SER A 262 7.32 -15.00 -5.95
CA SER A 262 8.37 -15.78 -5.27
C SER A 262 9.81 -15.40 -5.67
N ASN A 263 9.98 -14.76 -6.83
CA ASN A 263 11.27 -14.22 -7.31
C ASN A 263 11.44 -12.72 -6.99
N ASN A 264 10.80 -12.23 -5.93
CA ASN A 264 10.99 -10.88 -5.41
C ASN A 264 11.46 -10.94 -3.95
N ILE A 265 12.14 -9.88 -3.52
CA ILE A 265 12.60 -9.71 -2.14
C ILE A 265 11.39 -9.43 -1.23
N LEU A 266 10.50 -8.53 -1.66
CA LEU A 266 9.28 -8.15 -0.96
C LEU A 266 8.05 -8.59 -1.76
N THR A 267 7.12 -9.28 -1.09
CA THR A 267 5.83 -9.63 -1.69
C THR A 267 4.84 -8.45 -1.61
N PRO A 268 4.09 -8.12 -2.69
CA PRO A 268 3.22 -6.95 -2.73
C PRO A 268 1.85 -7.17 -2.05
N PHE A 269 1.81 -7.46 -0.74
CA PHE A 269 0.56 -7.84 -0.04
C PHE A 269 -0.52 -6.74 0.06
N ASN A 270 -0.18 -5.47 -0.16
CA ASN A 270 -1.12 -4.34 -0.01
C ASN A 270 -1.75 -3.88 -1.34
N THR A 271 -1.76 -4.72 -2.36
CA THR A 271 -2.32 -4.34 -3.67
C THR A 271 -3.79 -4.73 -3.76
N PRO A 272 -4.60 -4.02 -4.57
CA PRO A 272 -5.97 -4.39 -4.85
C PRO A 272 -6.09 -5.81 -5.38
N ILE A 273 -7.15 -6.51 -4.96
CA ILE A 273 -7.54 -7.80 -5.53
C ILE A 273 -8.39 -7.50 -6.76
N PRO A 274 -8.05 -8.05 -7.95
CA PRO A 274 -8.92 -7.94 -9.11
C PRO A 274 -10.34 -8.46 -8.77
N PRO A 275 -11.38 -7.63 -8.88
CA PRO A 275 -12.75 -8.03 -8.55
C PRO A 275 -13.22 -9.21 -9.39
N GLU A 276 -12.73 -9.33 -10.63
CA GLU A 276 -12.95 -10.48 -11.50
C GLU A 276 -12.45 -11.83 -10.95
N LEU A 277 -11.60 -11.89 -9.90
CA LEU A 277 -11.25 -13.17 -9.28
C LEU A 277 -12.27 -13.64 -8.24
N ARG A 278 -13.27 -12.82 -7.90
CA ARG A 278 -14.35 -13.23 -7.00
C ARG A 278 -15.25 -14.26 -7.68
N ILE A 279 -15.67 -15.27 -6.93
CA ILE A 279 -16.59 -16.30 -7.40
C ILE A 279 -18.05 -15.85 -7.23
N THR A 280 -18.35 -14.92 -6.34
CA THR A 280 -19.69 -14.31 -6.25
C THR A 280 -19.58 -12.80 -6.16
N PRO A 281 -20.55 -12.04 -6.70
CA PRO A 281 -20.62 -10.61 -6.48
C PRO A 281 -20.66 -10.30 -4.98
N LEU A 282 -20.15 -9.13 -4.59
CA LEU A 282 -20.12 -8.71 -3.20
C LEU A 282 -21.56 -8.55 -2.69
N LYS A 283 -22.06 -9.53 -1.93
CA LYS A 283 -23.41 -9.45 -1.35
C LYS A 283 -23.50 -8.49 -0.17
N ARG A 284 -22.36 -8.09 0.41
CA ARG A 284 -22.31 -7.21 1.58
C ARG A 284 -22.19 -5.77 1.14
N GLN A 285 -23.32 -5.14 0.82
CA GLN A 285 -23.40 -3.68 0.84
C GLN A 285 -23.36 -3.25 2.32
N LEU A 286 -22.20 -2.75 2.76
CA LEU A 286 -22.09 -2.09 4.07
C LEU A 286 -22.79 -0.73 4.06
N THR A 287 -22.92 -0.13 2.88
CA THR A 287 -23.54 1.18 2.65
C THR A 287 -24.69 1.03 1.67
N GLU A 288 -25.72 1.86 1.84
CA GLU A 288 -26.92 1.84 0.98
C GLU A 288 -26.61 2.20 -0.48
N TYR A 289 -25.60 3.04 -0.66
CA TYR A 289 -25.12 3.51 -1.95
C TYR A 289 -23.63 3.24 -2.08
N ASP A 290 -23.17 3.11 -3.32
CA ASP A 290 -21.75 3.08 -3.61
C ASP A 290 -21.11 4.41 -3.22
N ALA A 291 -19.87 4.34 -2.74
CA ALA A 291 -19.13 5.54 -2.37
C ALA A 291 -18.93 6.43 -3.60
N VAL A 292 -19.37 7.69 -3.53
CA VAL A 292 -19.13 8.67 -4.59
C VAL A 292 -17.64 9.03 -4.58
N PRO A 293 -16.95 8.98 -5.73
CA PRO A 293 -15.55 9.36 -5.80
C PRO A 293 -15.35 10.83 -5.44
N VAL A 294 -14.66 11.09 -4.33
CA VAL A 294 -14.41 12.44 -3.80
C VAL A 294 -13.23 13.13 -4.51
N LEU A 295 -12.38 12.35 -5.18
CA LEU A 295 -11.24 12.84 -5.95
C LEU A 295 -11.66 13.07 -7.41
N SER A 296 -11.28 14.23 -7.96
CA SER A 296 -11.59 14.63 -9.34
C SER A 296 -11.03 13.68 -10.41
N ASN A 297 -10.04 12.84 -10.05
CA ASN A 297 -9.32 11.91 -10.92
C ASN A 297 -9.35 10.45 -10.41
N CYS A 298 -10.43 10.02 -9.77
CA CYS A 298 -10.59 8.69 -9.15
C CYS A 298 -10.37 7.47 -10.06
N ASN A 299 -10.29 7.66 -11.37
CA ASN A 299 -10.10 6.59 -12.35
C ASN A 299 -8.64 6.45 -12.81
N ASP A 300 -7.72 7.27 -12.32
CA ASP A 300 -6.31 7.17 -12.68
C ASP A 300 -5.55 6.49 -11.54
N ASP A 301 -5.16 5.23 -11.75
CA ASP A 301 -4.30 4.43 -10.85
C ASP A 301 -2.91 5.04 -10.63
N LYS A 302 -2.66 6.28 -11.07
CA LYS A 302 -1.33 6.88 -11.12
C LYS A 302 -0.90 7.51 -9.80
N LEU A 303 0.41 7.54 -9.55
CA LEU A 303 0.98 8.27 -8.42
C LEU A 303 0.84 9.80 -8.57
N SER A 304 0.57 10.49 -7.48
CA SER A 304 0.75 11.94 -7.40
C SER A 304 2.22 12.34 -7.54
N VAL A 305 2.50 13.58 -7.97
CA VAL A 305 3.87 14.12 -8.12
C VAL A 305 4.66 13.99 -6.82
N SER A 306 4.09 14.42 -5.70
CA SER A 306 4.72 14.30 -4.37
C SER A 306 5.03 12.84 -3.97
N SER A 307 4.24 11.89 -4.44
CA SER A 307 4.51 10.46 -4.20
C SER A 307 5.62 9.96 -5.10
N LEU A 308 5.64 10.37 -6.36
CA LEU A 308 6.69 10.03 -7.33
C LEU A 308 8.05 10.62 -6.93
N ASP A 309 8.09 11.85 -6.42
CA ASP A 309 9.32 12.48 -5.92
C ASP A 309 10.01 11.65 -4.83
N LYS A 310 9.24 10.91 -4.02
CA LYS A 310 9.79 10.02 -3.00
C LYS A 310 10.51 8.82 -3.63
N TYR A 311 9.96 8.26 -4.71
CA TYR A 311 10.63 7.20 -5.48
C TYR A 311 11.89 7.72 -6.16
N VAL A 312 11.81 8.87 -6.83
CA VAL A 312 12.96 9.51 -7.47
C VAL A 312 14.07 9.79 -6.46
N TYR A 313 13.73 10.38 -5.31
CA TYR A 313 14.68 10.66 -4.24
C TYR A 313 15.39 9.41 -3.74
N VAL A 314 14.64 8.33 -3.48
CA VAL A 314 15.20 7.06 -3.01
C VAL A 314 16.05 6.41 -4.10
N PHE A 315 15.59 6.40 -5.35
CA PHE A 315 16.35 5.86 -6.48
C PHE A 315 17.69 6.58 -6.69
N LYS A 316 17.72 7.91 -6.61
CA LYS A 316 18.96 8.69 -6.75
C LYS A 316 20.01 8.32 -5.69
N LYS A 317 19.63 7.75 -4.54
CA LYS A 317 20.60 7.28 -3.53
C LYS A 317 21.36 6.04 -3.97
N LEU A 318 20.93 5.37 -5.03
CA LEU A 318 21.63 4.20 -5.55
C LEU A 318 22.96 4.61 -6.25
N SER A 319 23.12 5.89 -6.62
CA SER A 319 24.37 6.44 -7.16
C SER A 319 25.57 6.37 -6.21
N VAL A 320 25.34 6.16 -4.91
CA VAL A 320 26.42 5.96 -3.93
C VAL A 320 27.11 4.60 -4.09
N CYS A 321 26.50 3.66 -4.81
CA CYS A 321 27.04 2.33 -5.08
C CYS A 321 27.95 2.38 -6.31
N SER A 322 29.07 3.08 -6.22
CA SER A 322 30.00 3.30 -7.35
C SER A 322 31.35 2.59 -7.14
N GLY A 323 31.99 2.20 -8.25
CA GLY A 323 33.30 1.55 -8.25
C GLY A 323 33.28 0.01 -8.33
N ASN A 324 34.46 -0.60 -8.37
CA ASN A 324 34.65 -1.99 -8.82
C ASN A 324 33.94 -3.08 -7.98
N GLY A 325 33.58 -2.77 -6.73
CA GLY A 325 32.87 -3.69 -5.83
C GLY A 325 31.36 -3.76 -6.09
N PHE A 326 30.82 -2.86 -6.91
CA PHE A 326 29.39 -2.74 -7.17
C PHE A 326 29.05 -3.00 -8.63
N SER A 327 27.81 -3.42 -8.86
CA SER A 327 27.24 -3.41 -10.20
C SER A 327 27.08 -1.97 -10.68
N GLN A 328 27.71 -1.64 -11.80
CA GLN A 328 27.65 -0.31 -12.39
C GLN A 328 26.42 -0.16 -13.30
N PHE A 329 25.94 1.07 -13.44
CA PHE A 329 24.96 1.44 -14.48
C PHE A 329 25.67 1.60 -15.82
N LEU A 330 24.89 1.63 -16.91
CA LEU A 330 25.43 1.89 -18.24
C LEU A 330 26.17 3.24 -18.27
N ASP A 331 25.56 4.26 -17.65
CA ASP A 331 26.16 5.57 -17.51
C ASP A 331 25.51 6.39 -16.36
N ASP A 332 26.19 7.46 -15.93
CA ASP A 332 25.78 8.29 -14.78
C ASP A 332 24.48 9.11 -15.01
N ASN A 333 24.06 9.35 -16.25
CA ASN A 333 22.83 10.07 -16.57
C ASN A 333 21.57 9.30 -16.15
N ALA A 334 21.70 8.01 -15.81
CA ALA A 334 20.63 7.18 -15.27
C ALA A 334 20.04 7.81 -13.99
N PHE A 335 20.84 8.56 -13.23
CA PHE A 335 20.41 9.23 -12.00
C PHE A 335 19.91 10.67 -12.20
N ASP A 336 20.06 11.24 -13.40
CA ASP A 336 19.63 12.62 -13.71
C ASP A 336 18.12 12.71 -14.01
N LEU A 337 17.31 12.04 -13.20
CA LEU A 337 15.87 11.88 -13.44
C LEU A 337 15.05 12.86 -12.58
N THR A 338 14.02 13.46 -13.15
CA THR A 338 13.03 14.24 -12.42
C THR A 338 11.64 13.62 -12.54
N SER A 339 10.75 13.94 -11.60
CA SER A 339 9.33 13.57 -11.73
C SER A 339 8.71 14.16 -12.99
N SER A 340 9.18 15.32 -13.46
CA SER A 340 8.73 15.92 -14.72
C SER A 340 9.13 15.08 -15.92
N ASP A 341 10.33 14.51 -15.97
CA ASP A 341 10.77 13.62 -17.06
C ASP A 341 9.90 12.37 -17.13
N ILE A 342 9.62 11.78 -15.96
CA ILE A 342 8.78 10.58 -15.85
C ILE A 342 7.36 10.87 -16.30
N MET A 343 6.83 12.05 -15.96
CA MET A 343 5.50 12.47 -16.38
C MET A 343 5.45 12.91 -17.84
N SER A 344 6.49 13.53 -18.41
CA SER A 344 6.47 14.01 -19.80
C SER A 344 6.60 12.86 -20.81
N GLY A 345 7.29 11.77 -20.44
CA GLY A 345 7.26 10.51 -21.19
C GLY A 345 5.89 9.80 -21.18
N VAL A 346 4.92 10.35 -20.45
CA VAL A 346 3.55 9.83 -20.32
C VAL A 346 2.59 10.94 -20.72
N ASN A 347 1.93 10.83 -21.88
CA ASN A 347 0.88 11.77 -22.26
C ASN A 347 -0.19 11.86 -21.14
N GLY A 348 -0.12 12.90 -20.30
CA GLY A 348 -1.05 13.16 -19.21
C GLY A 348 -0.36 13.51 -17.89
N THR A 349 -0.04 14.80 -17.70
CA THR A 349 0.25 15.35 -16.37
C THR A 349 -1.04 15.39 -15.55
N LEU A 350 -1.07 14.68 -14.42
CA LEU A 350 -2.12 14.86 -13.43
C LEU A 350 -1.84 16.13 -12.63
N ARG A 351 -2.71 17.14 -12.78
CA ARG A 351 -2.82 18.19 -11.78
C ARG A 351 -3.44 17.58 -10.53
N GLU A 352 -2.92 17.94 -9.35
CA GLU A 352 -3.50 17.54 -8.07
C GLU A 352 -5.00 17.81 -8.07
N GLY A 353 -5.79 16.74 -8.00
CA GLY A 353 -7.24 16.85 -7.94
C GLY A 353 -7.63 17.48 -6.61
N ARG A 354 -8.26 18.66 -6.64
CA ARG A 354 -8.92 19.20 -5.45
C ARG A 354 -10.04 18.24 -5.07
N PHE A 355 -10.18 17.96 -3.78
CA PHE A 355 -11.38 17.30 -3.27
C PHE A 355 -12.61 18.04 -3.79
N ARG A 356 -13.59 17.32 -4.33
CA ARG A 356 -14.85 17.96 -4.71
C ARG A 356 -15.52 18.44 -3.43
N THR A 357 -15.61 19.76 -3.25
CA THR A 357 -16.42 20.33 -2.17
C THR A 357 -17.86 19.91 -2.40
N ILE A 358 -18.49 19.32 -1.38
CA ILE A 358 -19.92 18.99 -1.40
C ILE A 358 -20.70 20.29 -1.68
N PRO A 359 -21.70 20.29 -2.58
CA PRO A 359 -22.51 21.48 -2.82
C PRO A 359 -23.04 22.05 -1.51
N SER A 360 -22.89 23.36 -1.31
CA SER A 360 -23.28 24.01 -0.05
C SER A 360 -24.75 23.79 0.29
N THR A 361 -25.62 23.70 -0.72
CA THR A 361 -27.04 23.37 -0.56
C THR A 361 -27.25 22.03 0.13
N VAL A 362 -26.54 20.98 -0.28
CA VAL A 362 -26.61 19.64 0.33
C VAL A 362 -26.15 19.69 1.79
N VAL A 363 -25.08 20.43 2.08
CA VAL A 363 -24.57 20.60 3.46
C VAL A 363 -25.58 21.33 4.34
N PHE A 364 -26.10 22.48 3.89
CA PHE A 364 -27.06 23.25 4.67
C PHE A 364 -28.41 22.54 4.85
N GLU A 365 -28.84 21.77 3.85
CA GLU A 365 -30.05 20.95 3.94
C GLU A 365 -29.86 19.79 4.93
N ALA A 366 -28.70 19.12 4.92
CA ALA A 366 -28.38 18.10 5.92
C ALA A 366 -28.35 18.67 7.34
N ILE A 367 -27.74 19.85 7.53
CA ILE A 367 -27.74 20.56 8.82
C ILE A 367 -29.17 20.89 9.27
N ARG A 368 -29.98 21.48 8.40
CA ARG A 368 -31.39 21.81 8.70
C ARG A 368 -32.16 20.55 9.12
N ASN A 369 -32.08 19.49 8.32
CA ASN A 369 -32.77 18.23 8.60
C ASN A 369 -32.31 17.62 9.93
N GLY A 370 -31.02 17.74 10.25
CA GLY A 370 -30.45 17.31 11.54
C GLY A 370 -31.02 18.07 12.74
N PHE A 371 -31.12 19.40 12.63
CA PHE A 371 -31.73 20.25 13.66
C PHE A 371 -33.22 19.94 13.83
N GLU A 372 -33.98 19.87 12.74
CA GLU A 372 -35.41 19.56 12.77
C GLU A 372 -35.68 18.18 13.38
N PHE A 373 -34.87 17.18 13.01
CA PHE A 373 -34.94 15.84 13.60
C PHE A 373 -34.68 15.86 15.10
N SER A 374 -33.60 16.52 15.52
CA SER A 374 -33.21 16.59 16.93
C SER A 374 -34.28 17.28 17.77
N PHE A 375 -34.79 18.43 17.30
CA PHE A 375 -35.84 19.17 17.99
C PHE A 375 -37.14 18.35 18.12
N LYS A 376 -37.46 17.54 17.11
CA LYS A 376 -38.70 16.75 17.09
C LYS A 376 -38.62 15.46 17.89
N TYR A 377 -37.46 14.79 17.93
CA TYR A 377 -37.38 13.40 18.42
C TYR A 377 -36.37 13.16 19.54
N ALA A 378 -35.45 14.07 19.87
CA ALA A 378 -34.35 13.81 20.80
C ALA A 378 -34.81 13.30 22.18
N ASP A 379 -35.72 14.05 22.84
CA ASP A 379 -36.24 13.67 24.16
C ASP A 379 -36.91 12.30 24.15
N ALA A 380 -37.69 12.03 23.10
CA ALA A 380 -38.41 10.77 22.94
C ALA A 380 -37.46 9.59 22.72
N ILE A 381 -36.42 9.77 21.89
CA ILE A 381 -35.40 8.75 21.61
C ILE A 381 -34.59 8.46 22.89
N LEU A 382 -34.07 9.49 23.55
CA LEU A 382 -33.26 9.35 24.76
C LEU A 382 -34.05 8.68 25.89
N LYS A 383 -35.32 9.08 26.07
CA LYS A 383 -36.20 8.45 27.05
C LYS A 383 -36.45 6.97 26.73
N ALA A 384 -36.71 6.63 25.47
CA ALA A 384 -36.94 5.24 25.07
C ALA A 384 -35.69 4.36 25.26
N ILE A 385 -34.50 4.88 24.92
CA ILE A 385 -33.22 4.20 25.16
C ILE A 385 -32.94 4.05 26.65
N TYR A 386 -33.17 5.10 27.46
CA TYR A 386 -33.02 5.03 28.91
C TYR A 386 -33.92 3.95 29.53
N MET A 387 -35.18 3.84 29.08
CA MET A 387 -36.11 2.80 29.53
C MET A 387 -35.61 1.38 29.23
N CYS A 388 -34.94 1.19 28.09
CA CYS A 388 -34.28 -0.08 27.79
C CYS A 388 -33.14 -0.34 28.79
N PHE A 389 -32.27 0.63 29.05
CA PHE A 389 -31.15 0.46 30.00
C PHE A 389 -31.59 0.25 31.45
N GLU A 390 -32.61 0.97 31.92
CA GLU A 390 -33.10 0.87 33.29
C GLU A 390 -33.62 -0.54 33.62
N LYS A 391 -34.27 -1.20 32.65
CA LYS A 391 -34.82 -2.54 32.83
C LYS A 391 -33.75 -3.65 32.80
N TYR A 392 -32.59 -3.41 32.17
CA TYR A 392 -31.50 -4.39 32.06
C TYR A 392 -30.25 -4.03 32.88
N LYS A 393 -30.40 -3.11 33.85
CA LYS A 393 -29.33 -2.62 34.72
C LYS A 393 -28.50 -3.71 35.43
N TYR A 394 -29.04 -4.94 35.53
CA TYR A 394 -28.43 -6.07 36.23
C TYR A 394 -28.22 -7.32 35.36
N GLU A 395 -28.53 -7.29 34.06
CA GLU A 395 -28.30 -8.42 33.16
C GLU A 395 -27.06 -8.19 32.29
N THR A 396 -26.31 -9.26 32.03
CA THR A 396 -25.16 -9.20 31.13
C THR A 396 -25.68 -9.09 29.70
N VAL A 397 -25.36 -8.00 29.00
CA VAL A 397 -25.82 -7.69 27.62
C VAL A 397 -25.64 -8.85 26.63
N SER A 398 -24.70 -9.77 26.89
CA SER A 398 -24.44 -10.97 26.10
C SER A 398 -25.55 -12.04 26.09
N SER A 399 -26.55 -11.97 26.98
CA SER A 399 -27.65 -12.95 27.06
C SER A 399 -28.98 -12.48 26.47
N LEU A 400 -29.06 -11.25 25.97
CA LEU A 400 -30.32 -10.67 25.48
C LEU A 400 -30.54 -10.99 23.99
N CYS A 401 -31.65 -11.68 23.68
CA CYS A 401 -32.09 -11.79 22.29
C CYS A 401 -32.75 -10.47 21.86
N TYR A 402 -32.50 -10.00 20.62
CA TYR A 402 -33.16 -8.81 20.06
C TYR A 402 -34.69 -8.91 20.06
N GLU A 403 -35.21 -10.14 20.03
CA GLU A 403 -36.65 -10.44 20.12
C GLU A 403 -37.23 -10.01 21.48
N ASP A 404 -36.48 -10.20 22.57
CA ASP A 404 -36.88 -9.78 23.92
C ASP A 404 -36.95 -8.24 24.03
N LEU A 405 -36.01 -7.55 23.39
CA LEU A 405 -35.96 -6.08 23.32
C LEU A 405 -37.09 -5.49 22.45
N ASN A 406 -37.48 -6.19 21.38
CA ASN A 406 -38.63 -5.82 20.57
C ASN A 406 -39.95 -5.92 21.35
N HIS A 407 -40.11 -6.97 22.16
CA HIS A 407 -41.26 -7.12 23.06
C HIS A 407 -41.35 -5.98 24.09
N LEU A 408 -40.22 -5.47 24.59
CA LEU A 408 -40.21 -4.33 25.51
C LEU A 408 -40.77 -3.03 24.93
N LEU A 409 -40.55 -2.82 23.64
CA LEU A 409 -40.99 -1.62 22.92
C LEU A 409 -42.47 -1.68 22.57
N SER A 410 -43.06 -2.87 22.53
CA SER A 410 -44.49 -3.06 22.31
C SER A 410 -45.29 -2.37 23.44
N GLY A 411 -46.01 -1.31 23.08
CA GLY A 411 -46.84 -0.53 24.00
C GLY A 411 -46.20 0.74 24.59
N LYS A 412 -44.89 0.74 24.88
CA LYS A 412 -44.24 1.82 25.67
C LYS A 412 -43.53 2.91 24.86
N LEU A 413 -43.41 2.76 23.55
CA LEU A 413 -42.84 3.80 22.69
C LEU A 413 -43.67 5.10 22.74
N PRO A 414 -43.04 6.28 22.87
CA PRO A 414 -43.68 7.58 22.69
C PRO A 414 -44.46 7.67 21.37
N ALA A 415 -45.59 8.39 21.37
CA ALA A 415 -46.48 8.51 20.20
C ALA A 415 -45.73 9.04 18.97
N CYS A 416 -44.91 10.07 19.14
CA CYS A 416 -44.12 10.66 18.05
C CYS A 416 -43.14 9.66 17.40
N LEU A 417 -42.62 8.67 18.13
CA LEU A 417 -41.76 7.62 17.57
C LEU A 417 -42.57 6.52 16.88
N LYS A 418 -43.77 6.21 17.39
CA LYS A 418 -44.68 5.28 16.69
C LYS A 418 -45.15 5.86 15.36
N GLU A 419 -45.50 7.14 15.35
CA GLU A 419 -45.90 7.89 14.15
C GLU A 419 -44.76 8.02 13.14
N SER A 420 -43.52 8.13 13.59
CA SER A 420 -42.36 8.18 12.69
C SER A 420 -42.05 6.84 12.02
N GLY A 421 -42.63 5.73 12.52
CA GLY A 421 -42.47 4.39 11.98
C GLY A 421 -41.77 3.40 12.90
N CYS A 422 -41.27 3.83 14.07
CA CYS A 422 -40.50 2.97 14.98
C CYS A 422 -41.36 1.84 15.57
N LYS A 423 -40.90 0.61 15.36
CA LYS A 423 -41.60 -0.62 15.75
C LYS A 423 -40.70 -1.65 16.44
N SER A 424 -39.39 -1.49 16.35
CA SER A 424 -38.39 -2.46 16.81
C SER A 424 -37.22 -1.75 17.47
N TYR A 425 -36.47 -2.50 18.26
CA TYR A 425 -35.27 -2.01 18.95
C TYR A 425 -34.15 -1.78 17.94
N SER A 426 -33.93 -2.71 17.03
CA SER A 426 -32.99 -2.55 15.93
C SER A 426 -33.49 -3.32 14.70
N VAL A 427 -33.14 -2.80 13.53
CA VAL A 427 -33.40 -3.47 12.23
C VAL A 427 -32.13 -4.02 11.59
N ILE A 428 -30.97 -3.67 12.11
CA ILE A 428 -29.68 -4.20 11.68
C ILE A 428 -29.42 -5.52 12.42
N ASN A 429 -29.81 -6.64 11.81
CA ASN A 429 -29.17 -7.90 12.17
C ASN A 429 -27.71 -7.83 11.70
N HIS A 430 -26.76 -7.74 12.62
CA HIS A 430 -25.31 -7.59 12.39
C HIS A 430 -24.66 -8.60 11.41
N ARG A 431 -25.41 -9.55 10.85
CA ARG A 431 -24.92 -10.60 9.96
C ARG A 431 -25.32 -10.44 8.50
N LYS A 432 -26.32 -9.63 8.13
CA LYS A 432 -26.77 -9.50 6.72
C LYS A 432 -27.33 -8.10 6.41
N GLY A 433 -26.49 -7.21 5.88
CA GLY A 433 -26.94 -5.99 5.22
C GLY A 433 -27.49 -6.33 3.84
N ASP A 434 -28.79 -6.56 3.75
CA ASP A 434 -29.52 -6.71 2.49
C ASP A 434 -30.27 -5.42 2.13
N LEU A 435 -30.72 -5.30 0.88
CA LEU A 435 -31.51 -4.15 0.42
C LEU A 435 -32.78 -3.92 1.26
N SER A 436 -33.34 -4.99 1.86
CA SER A 436 -34.48 -4.89 2.77
C SER A 436 -34.12 -4.15 4.06
N THR A 437 -32.88 -4.24 4.53
CA THR A 437 -32.40 -3.54 5.73
C THR A 437 -32.38 -2.04 5.53
N PHE A 438 -31.88 -1.53 4.40
CA PHE A 438 -31.85 -0.09 4.17
C PHE A 438 -33.25 0.52 4.00
N GLN A 439 -34.18 -0.21 3.35
CA GLN A 439 -35.59 0.17 3.30
C GLN A 439 -36.22 0.28 4.71
N ARG A 440 -35.87 -0.64 5.61
CA ARG A 440 -36.32 -0.61 7.01
C ARG A 440 -35.72 0.56 7.80
N ILE A 441 -34.45 0.91 7.54
CA ILE A 441 -33.80 2.09 8.13
C ILE A 441 -34.50 3.37 7.67
N ARG A 442 -34.77 3.54 6.37
CA ARG A 442 -35.51 4.71 5.84
C ARG A 442 -36.93 4.84 6.38
N ALA A 443 -37.55 3.72 6.71
CA ALA A 443 -38.87 3.68 7.34
C ALA A 443 -38.81 3.90 8.87
N ASN A 444 -37.66 4.29 9.42
CA ASN A 444 -37.43 4.58 10.84
C ASN A 444 -37.83 3.43 11.78
N LEU A 445 -37.76 2.18 11.32
CA LEU A 445 -38.34 1.05 12.05
C LEU A 445 -37.59 0.70 13.35
N GLY A 446 -36.32 1.07 13.47
CA GLY A 446 -35.43 0.69 14.57
C GLY A 446 -35.05 1.86 15.49
N LEU A 447 -35.16 1.65 16.79
CA LEU A 447 -34.86 2.66 17.82
C LEU A 447 -33.35 2.95 17.93
N VAL A 448 -32.50 1.93 17.85
CA VAL A 448 -31.03 2.07 17.90
C VAL A 448 -30.53 2.89 16.74
N GLU A 449 -31.03 2.64 15.52
CA GLU A 449 -30.63 3.39 14.34
C GLU A 449 -31.08 4.86 14.43
N LEU A 450 -32.27 5.15 15.00
CA LEU A 450 -32.69 6.52 15.29
C LEU A 450 -31.79 7.21 16.32
N TYR A 451 -31.31 6.47 17.32
CA TYR A 451 -30.35 6.97 18.30
C TYR A 451 -28.97 7.23 17.68
N GLU A 452 -28.48 6.35 16.81
CA GLU A 452 -27.24 6.57 16.06
C GLU A 452 -27.32 7.81 15.15
N VAL A 453 -28.47 8.02 14.49
CA VAL A 453 -28.74 9.24 13.73
C VAL A 453 -28.65 10.47 14.64
N LEU A 454 -29.30 10.45 15.81
CA LEU A 454 -29.26 11.56 16.77
C LEU A 454 -27.82 11.89 17.23
N LEU A 455 -27.03 10.87 17.57
CA LEU A 455 -25.62 11.05 17.95
C LEU A 455 -24.77 11.62 16.80
N GLY A 456 -25.01 11.14 15.57
CA GLY A 456 -24.36 11.65 14.37
C GLY A 456 -24.63 13.14 14.15
N GLN A 457 -25.88 13.58 14.35
CA GLN A 457 -26.25 15.01 14.25
C GLN A 457 -25.59 15.86 15.33
N SER A 458 -25.48 15.34 16.55
CA SER A 458 -24.80 16.05 17.65
C SER A 458 -23.29 16.19 17.45
N SER A 459 -22.70 15.39 16.56
CA SER A 459 -21.28 15.47 16.20
C SER A 459 -21.01 16.41 15.01
N LEU A 460 -22.06 16.83 14.29
CA LEU A 460 -22.01 17.77 13.16
C LEU A 460 -22.20 19.23 13.60
N CYS A 461 -22.79 19.45 14.78
CA CYS A 461 -22.92 20.75 15.44
C CYS A 461 -21.73 20.98 16.38
#